data_AF-A0A8G2BVM1-F1
#
_entry.id   AF-A0A8G2BVM1-F1
#
_cell.length_a   1.000
_cell.length_b   1.000
_cell.length_c   1.000
_cell.angle_alpha   90.00
_cell.angle_beta   90.00
_cell.angle_gamma   90.00
#
_symmetry.space_group_name_H-M   'P 1'
#
loop_
_entity.id
_entity.type
_entity.pdbx_description
1 polymer ?
#
loop_
_entity_poly.entity_id
_entity_poly.type
_entity_poly.pdbx_seq_one_letter_code
_entity_poly.pdbx_strand_id
1 'polypeptide(L)'
;MRPTKWISVLLTVLMLASCASYRIENQMHKIELGMSKKKVVSVLGKNYDTVGASVTPDGSFERISYPFANILNEEGYYILSFKDNVLVEWFKEKKLNRNHYHEH
;
A
#
# COMPACT_ATOMS: atom_id res chain seq x y z
N MET A 1 -17.78 16.78 34.21
CA MET A 1 -18.08 16.02 32.97
C MET A 1 -17.32 14.70 33.03
N ARG A 2 -18.02 13.56 32.90
CA ARG A 2 -17.49 12.24 33.29
C ARG A 2 -16.41 11.74 32.32
N PRO A 3 -15.28 11.19 32.82
CA PRO A 3 -14.13 10.76 32.01
C PRO A 3 -14.44 9.58 31.06
N THR A 4 -15.55 8.88 31.29
CA THR A 4 -16.02 7.75 30.46
C THR A 4 -16.27 8.13 29.01
N LYS A 5 -16.72 9.36 28.73
CA LYS A 5 -16.95 9.83 27.34
C LYS A 5 -15.65 9.99 26.56
N TRP A 6 -14.57 10.39 27.22
CA TRP A 6 -13.26 10.58 26.58
C TRP A 6 -12.56 9.25 26.31
N ILE A 7 -12.72 8.27 27.20
CA ILE A 7 -12.20 6.90 27.02
C ILE A 7 -12.86 6.23 25.82
N SER A 8 -14.18 6.36 25.66
CA SER A 8 -14.89 5.82 24.49
C SER A 8 -14.44 6.46 23.18
N VAL A 9 -14.22 7.78 23.17
CA VAL A 9 -13.68 8.48 21.99
C VAL A 9 -12.27 8.00 21.65
N LEU A 10 -11.39 7.83 22.65
CA LEU A 10 -10.03 7.34 22.46
C LEU A 10 -10.00 5.89 21.91
N LEU A 11 -10.87 5.03 22.43
CA LEU A 11 -10.99 3.63 22.00
C LEU A 11 -11.52 3.51 20.56
N THR A 12 -12.41 4.43 20.15
CA THR A 12 -12.97 4.46 18.79
C THR A 12 -11.93 4.89 17.75
N VAL A 13 -11.06 5.84 18.09
CA VAL A 13 -9.95 6.27 17.22
C VAL A 13 -8.93 5.15 17.01
N LEU A 14 -8.67 4.32 18.04
CA LEU A 14 -7.72 3.21 17.95
C LEU A 14 -8.19 2.09 16.99
N MET A 15 -9.50 1.83 16.95
CA MET A 15 -10.11 0.79 16.10
C MET A 15 -10.08 1.11 14.60
N LEU A 16 -9.96 2.39 14.22
CA LEU A 16 -9.99 2.82 12.81
C LEU A 16 -8.65 2.66 12.07
N ALA A 17 -7.56 2.32 12.77
CA ALA A 17 -6.23 2.23 12.20
C ALA A 17 -6.00 0.98 11.31
N SER A 18 -6.83 -0.06 11.43
CA SER A 18 -6.65 -1.34 10.71
C SER A 18 -7.30 -1.40 9.31
N CYS A 19 -8.10 -0.40 8.93
CA CYS A 19 -8.89 -0.45 7.69
C CYS A 19 -8.07 -0.10 6.42
N ALA A 20 -6.87 0.46 6.57
CA ALA A 20 -6.08 0.95 5.44
C ALA A 20 -5.62 -0.19 4.50
N SER A 21 -5.15 -1.32 5.04
CA SER A 21 -4.57 -2.40 4.23
C SER A 21 -5.61 -3.21 3.47
N TYR A 22 -6.79 -3.45 4.06
CA TYR A 22 -7.91 -4.12 3.38
C TYR A 22 -8.45 -3.31 2.19
N ARG A 23 -8.43 -1.98 2.33
CA ARG A 23 -8.90 -1.07 1.29
C ARG A 23 -8.05 -1.18 0.02
N ILE A 24 -6.74 -1.39 0.13
CA ILE A 24 -5.84 -1.47 -1.03
C ILE A 24 -6.23 -2.63 -1.96
N GLU A 25 -6.37 -3.84 -1.41
CA GLU A 25 -6.73 -5.04 -2.17
C GLU A 25 -8.03 -4.82 -2.97
N ASN A 26 -9.05 -4.23 -2.34
CA ASN A 26 -10.33 -3.98 -2.99
C ASN A 26 -10.30 -2.84 -4.02
N GLN A 27 -9.31 -1.93 -4.00
CA GLN A 27 -9.22 -0.83 -4.96
C GLN A 27 -8.27 -1.12 -6.13
N MET A 28 -7.42 -2.15 -6.04
CA MET A 28 -6.41 -2.42 -7.07
C MET A 28 -7.00 -2.72 -8.46
N HIS A 29 -8.22 -3.29 -8.52
CA HIS A 29 -8.91 -3.52 -9.81
C HIS A 29 -9.23 -2.23 -10.59
N LYS A 30 -9.16 -1.06 -9.96
CA LYS A 30 -9.36 0.25 -10.59
C LYS A 30 -8.06 0.86 -11.12
N ILE A 31 -6.94 0.17 -10.95
CA ILE A 31 -5.61 0.65 -11.34
C ILE A 31 -5.27 0.08 -12.71
N GLU A 32 -4.99 0.97 -13.65
CA GLU A 32 -4.67 0.64 -15.04
C GLU A 32 -3.34 1.30 -15.43
N LEU A 33 -2.62 0.66 -16.35
CA LEU A 33 -1.42 1.26 -16.95
C LEU A 33 -1.80 2.57 -17.67
N GLY A 34 -0.87 3.53 -17.67
CA GLY A 34 -1.11 4.88 -18.22
C GLY A 34 -1.78 5.85 -17.24
N MET A 35 -2.26 5.40 -16.08
CA MET A 35 -2.78 6.31 -15.06
C MET A 35 -1.67 7.19 -14.47
N SER A 36 -1.98 8.45 -14.17
CA SER A 36 -1.04 9.32 -13.48
C SER A 36 -0.87 8.92 -12.01
N LYS A 37 0.33 9.15 -11.45
CA LYS A 37 0.61 8.92 -10.02
C LYS A 37 -0.42 9.60 -9.12
N LYS A 38 -0.83 10.82 -9.45
CA LYS A 38 -1.87 11.54 -8.71
C LYS A 38 -3.20 10.80 -8.70
N LYS A 39 -3.63 10.23 -9.84
CA LYS A 39 -4.87 9.45 -9.94
C LYS A 39 -4.74 8.13 -9.17
N VAL A 40 -3.62 7.43 -9.29
CA VAL A 40 -3.36 6.19 -8.53
C VAL A 40 -3.40 6.44 -7.02
N VAL A 41 -2.68 7.46 -6.53
CA VAL A 41 -2.66 7.87 -5.12
C VAL A 41 -4.04 8.32 -4.64
N SER A 42 -4.87 8.92 -5.49
CA SER A 42 -6.25 9.26 -5.11
C SER A 42 -7.15 8.03 -4.91
N VAL A 43 -6.87 6.94 -5.63
CA VAL A 43 -7.64 5.69 -5.54
C VAL A 43 -7.16 4.83 -4.36
N LEU A 44 -5.85 4.61 -4.26
CA LEU A 44 -5.24 3.74 -3.24
C LEU A 44 -5.01 4.44 -1.90
N GLY A 45 -4.88 5.77 -1.90
CA GLY A 45 -4.56 6.56 -0.71
C GLY A 45 -3.09 6.95 -0.65
N LYS A 46 -2.72 7.72 0.39
CA LYS A 46 -1.36 8.28 0.55
C LYS A 46 -0.43 7.44 1.42
N ASN A 47 -0.90 6.30 1.92
CA ASN A 47 -0.16 5.42 2.82
C ASN A 47 0.70 4.44 2.01
N TYR A 48 1.62 4.99 1.21
CA TYR A 48 2.60 4.22 0.44
C TYR A 48 4.01 4.56 0.91
N ASP A 49 4.94 3.65 0.67
CA ASP A 49 6.37 3.90 0.84
C ASP A 49 7.01 4.09 -0.54
N THR A 50 7.94 5.03 -0.67
CA THR A 50 8.79 5.12 -1.87
C THR A 50 9.93 4.13 -1.72
N VAL A 51 9.99 3.13 -2.60
CA VAL A 51 10.95 2.02 -2.55
C VAL A 51 12.05 2.11 -3.60
N GLY A 52 11.98 3.12 -4.47
CA GLY A 52 13.05 3.43 -5.41
C GLY A 52 12.74 4.69 -6.22
N ALA A 53 13.78 5.42 -6.61
CA ALA A 53 13.68 6.53 -7.53
C ALA A 53 15.00 6.69 -8.29
N SER A 54 14.92 6.97 -9.58
CA SER A 54 16.09 7.26 -10.42
C SER A 54 15.72 8.23 -11.53
N VAL A 55 16.72 8.93 -12.04
CA VAL A 55 16.59 9.79 -13.21
C VAL A 55 17.50 9.23 -14.28
N THR A 56 16.96 8.96 -15.46
CA THR A 56 17.70 8.52 -16.63
C THR A 56 17.50 9.53 -17.77
N PRO A 57 18.33 9.49 -18.84
CA PRO A 57 18.09 10.32 -20.03
C PRO A 57 16.71 10.10 -20.66
N ASP A 58 16.14 8.90 -20.49
CA ASP A 58 14.86 8.50 -21.07
C ASP A 58 13.65 8.89 -20.20
N GLY A 59 13.88 9.45 -19.00
CA GLY A 59 12.83 9.89 -18.07
C GLY A 59 13.15 9.65 -16.61
N SER A 60 12.25 10.14 -15.75
CA SER A 60 12.28 9.90 -14.32
C SER A 60 11.52 8.62 -13.97
N PHE A 61 12.13 7.75 -13.18
CA PHE A 61 11.50 6.55 -12.66
C PHE A 61 11.30 6.67 -11.15
N GLU A 62 10.12 6.25 -10.70
CA GLU A 62 9.80 6.17 -9.27
C GLU A 62 9.01 4.89 -9.01
N ARG A 63 9.31 4.22 -7.91
CA ARG A 63 8.63 3.02 -7.48
C ARG A 63 8.09 3.22 -6.07
N ILE A 64 6.81 2.91 -5.89
CA ILE A 64 6.15 2.96 -4.58
C ILE A 64 5.59 1.58 -4.23
N SER A 65 5.45 1.31 -2.94
CA SER A 65 4.80 0.11 -2.43
C SER A 65 3.58 0.44 -1.57
N TYR A 66 2.54 -0.38 -1.70
CA TYR A 66 1.41 -0.40 -0.76
C TYR A 66 1.36 -1.76 -0.06
N PRO A 67 1.38 -1.80 1.28
CA PRO A 67 1.12 -3.04 1.99
C PRO A 67 -0.34 -3.44 1.81
N PHE A 68 -0.59 -4.73 1.63
CA PHE A 68 -1.93 -5.31 1.70
C PHE A 68 -1.94 -6.42 2.75
N ALA A 69 -3.11 -6.60 3.37
CA ALA A 69 -3.44 -7.73 4.21
C ALA A 69 -4.86 -8.14 3.88
N ASN A 70 -5.09 -9.43 3.61
CA ASN A 70 -6.42 -9.96 3.31
C ASN A 70 -6.99 -10.75 4.49
N ILE A 71 -8.27 -11.15 4.36
CA ILE A 71 -9.02 -11.90 5.39
C ILE A 71 -8.38 -13.28 5.66
N LEU A 72 -7.62 -13.81 4.70
CA LEU A 72 -6.92 -15.08 4.81
C LEU A 72 -5.54 -14.94 5.50
N ASN A 73 -5.25 -13.79 6.13
CA ASN A 73 -3.97 -13.45 6.74
C ASN A 73 -2.78 -13.50 5.75
N GLU A 74 -3.04 -13.35 4.46
CA GLU A 74 -1.98 -13.14 3.50
C GLU A 74 -1.58 -11.67 3.53
N GLU A 75 -0.32 -11.44 3.86
CA GLU A 75 0.32 -10.15 3.78
C GLU A 75 1.22 -10.08 2.56
N GLY A 76 1.38 -8.87 2.03
CA GLY A 76 2.28 -8.62 0.94
C GLY A 76 2.30 -7.16 0.54
N TYR A 77 2.83 -6.91 -0.65
CA TYR A 77 2.95 -5.56 -1.19
C TYR A 77 2.50 -5.54 -2.64
N TYR A 78 1.82 -4.46 -3.01
CA TYR A 78 1.75 -4.04 -4.40
C TYR A 78 2.92 -3.10 -4.67
N ILE A 79 3.67 -3.36 -5.73
CA ILE A 79 4.75 -2.50 -6.20
C ILE A 79 4.30 -1.84 -7.51
N LEU A 80 4.34 -0.52 -7.55
CA LEU A 80 3.92 0.27 -8.70
C LEU A 80 5.10 1.09 -9.20
N SER A 81 5.43 0.94 -10.49
CA SER A 81 6.52 1.65 -11.15
C SER A 81 5.95 2.75 -12.05
N PHE A 82 6.41 3.98 -11.84
CA PHE A 82 6.04 5.17 -12.60
C PHE A 82 7.21 5.63 -13.45
N LYS A 83 6.93 5.97 -14.71
CA LYS A 83 7.83 6.71 -15.58
C LYS A 83 7.21 8.07 -15.86
N ASP A 84 7.90 9.15 -15.55
CA ASP A 84 7.43 10.54 -15.75
C ASP A 84 6.02 10.78 -15.17
N ASN A 85 5.79 10.27 -13.95
CA ASN A 85 4.52 10.29 -13.24
C ASN A 85 3.37 9.47 -13.88
N VAL A 86 3.66 8.60 -14.84
CA VAL A 86 2.71 7.69 -15.48
C VAL A 86 2.98 6.26 -15.05
N LEU A 87 1.96 5.53 -14.62
CA LEU A 87 2.07 4.13 -14.21
C LEU A 87 2.39 3.26 -15.44
N VAL A 88 3.54 2.61 -15.44
CA VAL A 88 4.00 1.77 -16.55
C VAL A 88 4.02 0.28 -16.22
N GLU A 89 4.07 -0.07 -14.93
CA GLU A 89 4.11 -1.45 -14.46
C GLU A 89 3.59 -1.53 -13.03
N TRP A 90 2.94 -2.64 -12.69
CA TRP A 90 2.71 -3.01 -11.30
C TRP A 90 2.68 -4.52 -11.12
N PHE A 91 3.03 -5.00 -9.93
CA PHE A 91 2.94 -6.41 -9.56
C PHE A 91 2.55 -6.58 -8.09
N LYS A 92 2.03 -7.76 -7.77
CA LYS A 92 1.65 -8.18 -6.43
C LYS A 92 2.66 -9.19 -5.91
N GLU A 93 3.26 -8.92 -4.76
CA GLU A 93 4.23 -9.81 -4.12
C GLU A 93 3.73 -10.24 -2.74
N LYS A 94 3.74 -11.55 -2.47
CA LYS A 94 3.37 -12.11 -1.16
C LYS A 94 4.58 -12.05 -0.23
N LYS A 95 4.38 -11.59 1.00
CA LYS A 95 5.42 -11.61 2.03
C LYS A 95 5.71 -13.07 2.40
N LEU A 96 6.93 -13.53 2.11
CA LEU A 96 7.37 -14.87 2.51
C LEU A 96 7.48 -14.92 4.03
N ASN A 97 6.74 -15.85 4.65
CA ASN A 97 6.84 -16.13 6.07
C ASN A 97 8.14 -16.90 6.31
N ARG A 98 9.20 -16.25 6.82
CA ARG A 98 10.53 -16.86 7.03
C ARG A 98 10.58 -17.83 8.22
N ASN A 99 9.58 -18.69 8.38
CA ASN A 99 9.56 -19.69 9.45
C ASN A 99 9.94 -21.12 8.98
N HIS A 100 10.43 -21.29 7.74
CA HIS A 100 10.84 -22.60 7.22
C HIS A 100 12.19 -22.60 6.49
N TYR A 101 13.21 -21.95 7.05
CA TYR A 101 14.61 -22.24 6.69
C TYR A 101 15.49 -22.31 7.94
N HIS A 102 15.26 -23.37 8.71
CA HIS A 102 16.29 -24.02 9.51
C HIS A 102 16.01 -25.51 9.43
N GLU A 103 16.55 -26.18 8.42
CA GLU A 103 16.87 -27.60 8.50
C GLU A 103 17.98 -27.90 7.46
N HIS A 104 19.18 -28.03 8.03
CA HIS A 104 20.41 -28.69 7.57
C HIS A 104 20.87 -28.60 6.11
#